data_AF-A0A8I3A008-F1
#
_entry.id   AF-A0A8I3A008-F1
#
_cell.length_a   1.000
_cell.length_b   1.000
_cell.length_c   1.000
_cell.angle_alpha   90.00
_cell.angle_beta   90.00
_cell.angle_gamma   90.00
#
_symmetry.space_group_name_H-M   'P 1'
#
loop_
_entity.id
_entity.type
_entity.pdbx_description
1 polymer ?
#
loop_
_entity_poly.entity_id
_entity_poly.type
_entity_poly.pdbx_seq_one_letter_code
_entity_poly.pdbx_strand_id
1 'polypeptide(L)'
;MRGLLRRIAGYVYEGKVLANIWFFNVGYISGIKGLAFAQDLKLGLCCNIPPRKLFLVQAVGIVMGTPGQVSTLNWALEQIPHICTDAAPNGFTCPFSRIHFNTDVYKDTCDWKGCRYKTIHKGGTFGT
;
A
#
# COMPACT_ATOMS: atom_id res chain seq x y z
N MET A 1 -0.01 3.56 15.52
CA MET A 1 -0.46 4.34 14.33
C MET A 1 -1.19 3.53 13.26
N ARG A 2 -0.68 2.35 12.84
CA ARG A 2 -1.28 1.55 11.75
C ARG A 2 -2.77 1.23 11.92
N GLY A 3 -3.19 0.81 13.12
CA GLY A 3 -4.59 0.47 13.41
C GLY A 3 -5.54 1.68 13.47
N LEU A 4 -5.03 2.85 13.89
CA LEU A 4 -5.84 4.06 14.03
C LEU A 4 -6.18 4.66 12.65
N LEU A 5 -5.19 4.77 11.76
CA LEU A 5 -5.42 5.25 10.39
C LEU A 5 -6.36 4.32 9.62
N ARG A 6 -6.20 3.00 9.78
CA ARG A 6 -7.11 1.99 9.20
C ARG A 6 -8.55 2.12 9.72
N ARG A 7 -8.75 2.61 10.94
CA ARG A 7 -10.07 2.81 11.54
C ARG A 7 -10.71 4.11 11.06
N ILE A 8 -9.95 5.21 11.09
CA ILE A 8 -10.40 6.52 10.57
C ILE A 8 -10.79 6.42 9.10
N ALA A 9 -9.98 5.75 8.29
CA ALA A 9 -10.22 5.61 6.86
C ALA A 9 -11.50 4.80 6.53
N GLY A 10 -11.82 3.79 7.36
CA GLY A 10 -13.08 3.06 7.29
C GLY A 10 -14.30 3.93 7.65
N TYR A 11 -14.17 4.85 8.63
CA TYR A 11 -15.22 5.80 8.99
C TYR A 11 -15.43 6.91 7.95
N VAL A 12 -14.36 7.38 7.29
CA VAL A 12 -14.43 8.50 6.35
C VAL A 12 -14.91 8.07 4.96
N TYR A 13 -14.59 6.84 4.53
CA TYR A 13 -14.86 6.35 3.18
C TYR A 13 -15.63 5.02 3.15
N GLU A 14 -16.83 5.00 3.75
CA GLU A 14 -17.68 3.80 3.80
C GLU A 14 -18.07 3.29 2.39
N GLY A 15 -17.79 2.00 2.11
CA GLY A 15 -18.17 1.35 0.86
C GLY A 15 -17.28 1.72 -0.33
N LYS A 16 -16.20 2.48 -0.11
CA LYS A 16 -15.22 2.87 -1.15
C LYS A 16 -13.84 2.32 -0.81
N VAL A 17 -13.66 1.02 -1.06
CA VAL A 17 -12.41 0.25 -0.84
C VAL A 17 -11.17 0.99 -1.36
N LEU A 18 -11.24 1.52 -2.59
CA LEU A 18 -10.10 2.16 -3.23
C LEU A 18 -9.69 3.46 -2.50
N ALA A 19 -10.65 4.28 -2.08
CA ALA A 19 -10.37 5.53 -1.36
C ALA A 19 -9.75 5.27 0.02
N ASN A 20 -10.24 4.23 0.71
CA ASN A 20 -9.71 3.77 1.99
C ASN A 20 -8.23 3.30 1.88
N ILE A 21 -7.92 2.50 0.85
CA ILE A 21 -6.55 2.05 0.55
C ILE A 21 -5.62 3.25 0.31
N TRP A 22 -6.03 4.21 -0.51
CA TRP A 22 -5.22 5.40 -0.81
C TRP A 22 -4.94 6.22 0.45
N PHE A 23 -5.95 6.46 1.27
CA PHE A 23 -5.79 7.20 2.52
C PHE A 23 -4.78 6.51 3.45
N PHE A 24 -4.87 5.18 3.58
CA PHE A 24 -3.91 4.44 4.40
C PHE A 24 -2.48 4.51 3.84
N ASN A 25 -2.30 4.37 2.53
CA ASN A 25 -0.97 4.45 1.90
C ASN A 25 -0.34 5.83 2.09
N VAL A 26 -1.11 6.90 1.84
CA VAL A 26 -0.64 8.28 2.01
C VAL A 26 -0.39 8.60 3.48
N GLY A 27 -1.27 8.19 4.39
CA GLY A 27 -1.16 8.54 5.81
C GLY A 27 -0.11 7.72 6.59
N TYR A 28 -0.04 6.42 6.35
CA TYR A 28 0.81 5.52 7.13
C TYR A 28 2.14 5.22 6.44
N ILE A 29 2.11 4.82 5.16
CA ILE A 29 3.32 4.37 4.47
C ILE A 29 4.24 5.55 4.21
N SER A 30 3.70 6.67 3.72
CA SER A 30 4.49 7.89 3.54
C SER A 30 5.20 8.32 4.82
N GLY A 31 4.50 8.27 5.97
CA GLY A 31 5.07 8.61 7.27
C GLY A 31 6.24 7.71 7.68
N ILE A 32 6.14 6.39 7.47
CA ILE A 32 7.24 5.47 7.76
C ILE A 32 8.44 5.72 6.84
N LYS A 33 8.18 5.97 5.55
CA LYS A 33 9.26 6.26 4.58
C LYS A 33 9.94 7.60 4.90
N GLY A 34 9.20 8.62 5.30
CA GLY A 34 9.74 9.88 5.77
C GLY A 34 10.57 9.74 7.06
N LEU A 35 10.14 8.87 7.98
CA LEU A 35 10.93 8.58 9.18
C LEU A 35 12.26 7.88 8.84
N ALA A 36 12.23 6.93 7.91
CA ALA A 36 13.44 6.26 7.42
C ALA A 36 14.41 7.28 6.79
N PHE A 37 13.89 8.20 5.96
CA PHE A 37 14.69 9.29 5.39
C PHE A 37 15.36 10.16 6.48
N ALA A 38 14.63 10.50 7.55
CA ALA A 38 15.18 11.25 8.67
C ALA A 38 16.23 10.45 9.47
N GLN A 39 16.05 9.12 9.59
CA GLN A 39 17.03 8.24 10.22
C GLN A 39 18.34 8.22 9.42
N ASP A 40 18.27 8.16 8.10
CA ASP A 40 19.45 8.19 7.23
C ASP A 40 20.20 9.53 7.33
N LEU A 41 19.49 10.65 7.44
CA LEU A 41 20.12 11.96 7.66
C LEU A 41 20.88 12.01 8.99
N LYS A 42 20.34 11.37 10.03
CA LYS A 42 21.00 11.31 11.35
C LYS A 42 22.26 10.46 11.32
N LEU A 43 22.21 9.30 10.66
CA LEU A 43 23.40 8.46 10.44
C LEU A 43 24.47 9.21 9.63
N GLY A 44 24.05 9.98 8.63
CA GLY A 44 24.95 10.82 7.85
C GLY A 44 25.67 11.90 8.67
N LEU A 45 25.00 12.47 9.67
CA LEU A 45 25.62 13.42 10.60
C LEU A 45 26.67 12.74 11.50
N CYS A 46 26.45 11.49 11.90
CA CYS A 46 27.44 10.71 12.66
C CYS A 46 28.74 10.44 11.87
N CYS A 47 28.67 10.44 10.53
CA CYS A 47 29.84 10.26 9.66
C CYS A 47 30.54 11.57 9.25
N ASN A 48 30.21 12.71 9.88
CA ASN A 48 30.73 14.04 9.52
C ASN A 48 30.43 14.48 8.06
N ILE A 49 29.35 13.99 7.46
CA ILE A 49 28.96 14.37 6.10
C ILE A 49 28.04 15.60 6.18
N PRO A 50 28.27 16.65 5.37
CA PRO A 50 27.44 17.84 5.39
C PRO A 50 25.97 17.52 5.01
N PRO A 51 24.98 17.96 5.83
CA PRO A 51 23.58 17.51 5.71
C PRO A 51 22.91 17.93 4.39
N ARG A 52 23.34 19.05 3.79
CA ARG A 52 22.81 19.53 2.50
C ARG A 52 23.15 18.59 1.34
N LYS A 53 24.33 17.97 1.37
CA LYS A 53 24.77 17.03 0.32
C LYS A 53 24.06 15.70 0.45
N LEU A 54 23.88 15.20 1.67
CA LEU A 54 23.08 14.01 1.95
C LEU A 54 21.63 14.16 1.48
N PHE A 55 20.98 15.28 1.80
CA PHE A 55 19.61 15.54 1.37
C PHE A 55 19.47 15.50 -0.16
N LEU A 56 20.41 16.12 -0.89
CA LEU A 56 20.41 16.08 -2.35
C LEU A 56 20.57 14.67 -2.90
N VAL A 57 21.51 13.88 -2.35
CA VAL A 57 21.71 12.49 -2.79
C VAL A 57 20.48 11.64 -2.53
N GLN A 58 19.87 11.73 -1.35
CA GLN A 58 18.66 10.99 -1.01
C GLN A 58 17.47 11.40 -1.89
N ALA A 59 17.30 12.70 -2.16
CA ALA A 59 16.24 13.21 -3.04
C ALA A 59 16.42 12.71 -4.49
N VAL A 60 17.63 12.78 -5.03
CA VAL A 60 17.94 12.25 -6.37
C VAL A 60 17.71 10.74 -6.42
N GLY A 61 18.10 10.00 -5.38
CA GLY A 61 17.86 8.56 -5.26
C GLY A 61 16.37 8.20 -5.31
N ILE A 62 15.52 8.98 -4.64
CA ILE A 62 14.06 8.80 -4.69
C ILE A 62 13.53 9.10 -6.10
N VAL A 63 13.93 10.23 -6.69
CA VAL A 63 13.48 10.63 -8.04
C VAL A 63 13.84 9.60 -9.10
N MET A 64 15.01 8.97 -9.00
CA MET A 64 15.44 7.91 -9.92
C MET A 64 14.82 6.54 -9.58
N GLY A 65 14.64 6.24 -8.30
CA GLY A 65 14.13 4.95 -7.82
C GLY A 65 12.63 4.75 -8.04
N THR A 66 11.81 5.80 -7.94
CA THR A 66 10.36 5.74 -8.18
C THR A 66 10.01 5.26 -9.59
N PRO A 67 10.54 5.85 -10.68
CA PRO A 67 10.26 5.36 -12.04
C PRO A 67 10.84 3.96 -12.26
N GLY A 68 11.95 3.59 -11.61
CA GLY A 68 12.48 2.22 -11.66
C GLY A 68 11.49 1.19 -11.08
N GLN A 69 10.87 1.49 -9.95
CA GLN A 69 9.85 0.62 -9.35
C GLN A 69 8.59 0.52 -10.21
N VAL A 70 8.10 1.65 -10.74
CA VAL A 70 6.91 1.69 -11.59
C VAL A 70 7.14 0.97 -12.92
N SER A 71 8.29 1.18 -13.56
CA SER A 71 8.65 0.52 -14.82
C SER A 71 8.79 -1.00 -14.65
N THR A 72 9.43 -1.46 -13.57
CA THR A 72 9.55 -2.90 -13.28
C THR A 72 8.16 -3.53 -13.07
N LEU A 73 7.27 -2.83 -12.34
CA LEU A 73 5.90 -3.29 -12.16
C LEU A 73 5.16 -3.37 -13.51
N ASN A 74 5.24 -2.31 -14.32
CA ASN A 74 4.55 -2.27 -15.61
C ASN A 74 5.06 -3.35 -16.56
N TRP A 75 6.38 -3.53 -16.63
CA TRP A 75 7.01 -4.59 -17.41
C TRP A 75 6.56 -5.99 -16.95
N ALA A 76 6.51 -6.23 -15.64
CA ALA A 76 6.07 -7.50 -15.09
C ALA A 76 4.59 -7.81 -15.42
N LEU A 77 3.73 -6.79 -15.47
CA LEU A 77 2.31 -6.93 -15.85
C LEU A 77 2.14 -7.19 -17.35
N GLU A 78 2.99 -6.63 -18.20
CA GLU A 78 2.90 -6.78 -19.67
C GLU A 78 3.53 -8.10 -20.17
N GLN A 79 4.59 -8.58 -19.53
CA GLN A 79 5.34 -9.77 -19.99
C GLN A 79 4.82 -11.10 -19.43
N ILE A 80 4.17 -11.10 -18.27
CA ILE A 80 3.74 -12.33 -17.60
C ILE A 80 2.21 -12.48 -17.75
N PRO A 81 1.72 -13.35 -18.66
CA PRO A 81 0.29 -13.61 -18.80
C PRO A 81 -0.24 -14.31 -17.53
N HIS A 82 -1.42 -13.90 -17.07
CA HIS A 82 -2.10 -14.39 -15.84
C HIS A 82 -1.36 -14.14 -14.52
N ILE A 83 -0.62 -13.02 -14.42
CA ILE A 83 -0.04 -12.57 -13.16
C ILE A 83 -1.11 -12.34 -12.08
N CYS A 84 -0.79 -12.71 -10.82
CA CYS A 84 -1.70 -12.65 -9.67
C CYS A 84 -2.92 -13.62 -9.69
N THR A 85 -3.04 -14.53 -10.68
CA THR A 85 -4.04 -15.63 -10.72
C THR A 85 -3.43 -16.95 -10.26
N ASP A 86 -4.23 -17.88 -9.73
CA ASP A 86 -3.73 -19.15 -9.17
C ASP A 86 -3.15 -20.11 -10.25
N ALA A 87 -3.38 -19.80 -11.53
CA ALA A 87 -2.82 -20.48 -12.71
C ALA A 87 -1.54 -19.82 -13.28
N ALA A 88 -0.93 -18.88 -12.55
CA ALA A 88 0.26 -18.16 -13.02
C ALA A 88 1.44 -19.13 -13.27
N PRO A 89 2.13 -19.06 -14.43
CA PRO A 89 3.34 -19.83 -14.66
C PRO A 89 4.40 -19.41 -13.63
N ASN A 90 5.00 -20.39 -12.95
CA ASN A 90 6.03 -20.20 -11.90
C ASN A 90 5.55 -19.61 -10.55
N GLY A 91 4.25 -19.51 -10.30
CA GLY A 91 3.74 -19.12 -8.98
C GLY A 91 3.96 -17.64 -8.62
N PHE A 92 4.02 -16.76 -9.61
CA PHE A 92 4.05 -15.30 -9.41
C PHE A 92 2.73 -14.80 -8.81
N THR A 93 2.60 -14.96 -7.49
CA THR A 93 1.47 -14.47 -6.69
C THR A 93 1.74 -13.05 -6.20
N CYS A 94 0.67 -12.28 -6.00
CA CYS A 94 0.74 -10.89 -5.55
C CYS A 94 0.19 -10.75 -4.11
N PRO A 95 0.90 -11.31 -3.10
CA PRO A 95 0.40 -11.40 -1.74
C PRO A 95 0.15 -10.03 -1.12
N PHE A 96 0.99 -9.04 -1.43
CA PHE A 96 0.86 -7.70 -0.87
C PHE A 96 -0.41 -6.99 -1.36
N SER A 97 -0.70 -7.05 -2.67
CA SER A 97 -1.92 -6.47 -3.25
C SER A 97 -3.16 -7.20 -2.76
N ARG A 98 -3.14 -8.55 -2.76
CA ARG A 98 -4.24 -9.39 -2.27
C ARG A 98 -4.57 -9.11 -0.80
N ILE A 99 -3.58 -9.00 0.08
CA ILE A 99 -3.82 -8.76 1.52
C ILE A 99 -4.36 -7.35 1.76
N HIS A 100 -3.81 -6.33 1.10
CA HIS A 100 -4.31 -4.96 1.26
C HIS A 100 -5.79 -4.87 0.86
N PHE A 101 -6.10 -5.36 -0.35
CA PHE A 101 -7.47 -5.36 -0.86
C PHE A 101 -8.42 -6.15 0.04
N ASN A 102 -8.08 -7.38 0.42
CA ASN A 102 -8.92 -8.18 1.32
C ASN A 102 -9.14 -7.52 2.69
N THR A 103 -8.12 -6.87 3.27
CA THR A 103 -8.28 -6.19 4.56
C THR A 103 -9.14 -4.94 4.50
N ASP A 104 -9.27 -4.31 3.33
CA ASP A 104 -10.10 -3.13 3.14
C ASP A 104 -11.51 -3.52 2.70
N VAL A 105 -11.66 -4.55 1.85
CA VAL A 105 -12.95 -5.20 1.57
C VAL A 105 -13.60 -5.72 2.84
N TYR A 106 -12.85 -6.43 3.71
CA TYR A 106 -13.36 -6.91 4.99
C TYR A 106 -13.93 -5.76 5.84
N LYS A 107 -13.24 -4.62 5.89
CA LYS A 107 -13.71 -3.43 6.62
C LYS A 107 -14.95 -2.79 5.98
N ASP A 108 -15.02 -2.75 4.64
CA ASP A 108 -16.20 -2.26 3.94
C ASP A 108 -17.42 -3.20 4.09
N THR A 109 -17.18 -4.48 4.39
CA THR A 109 -18.24 -5.45 4.70
C THR A 109 -18.61 -5.52 6.18
N CYS A 110 -17.69 -5.32 7.14
CA CYS A 110 -17.96 -5.31 8.58
C CYS A 110 -16.88 -4.51 9.35
N ASP A 111 -17.29 -3.59 10.23
CA ASP A 111 -16.40 -2.99 11.25
C ASP A 111 -16.57 -3.66 12.64
N TRP A 112 -15.54 -3.54 13.48
CA TRP A 112 -15.12 -4.37 14.64
C TRP A 112 -16.08 -4.52 15.82
N LYS A 113 -17.37 -4.23 15.64
CA LYS A 113 -18.44 -4.47 16.63
C LYS A 113 -19.56 -5.39 16.14
N GLY A 114 -19.39 -6.01 14.98
CA GLY A 114 -20.29 -7.05 14.47
C GLY A 114 -21.16 -6.56 13.32
N CYS A 115 -21.24 -7.37 12.28
CA CYS A 115 -22.22 -7.22 11.22
C CYS A 115 -23.58 -7.73 11.69
N ARG A 116 -24.55 -6.83 11.89
CA ARG A 116 -25.97 -7.21 12.07
C ARG A 116 -26.89 -6.70 10.95
N TYR A 117 -26.44 -5.90 9.97
CA TYR A 117 -27.42 -5.30 9.04
C TYR A 117 -27.06 -5.05 7.56
N LYS A 118 -25.90 -5.48 7.02
CA LYS A 118 -25.76 -5.53 5.55
C LYS A 118 -26.22 -6.89 5.03
N THR A 119 -27.53 -7.03 4.82
CA THR A 119 -28.10 -8.17 4.10
C THR A 119 -27.66 -8.08 2.63
N ILE A 120 -26.83 -9.01 2.20
CA ILE A 120 -26.62 -9.33 0.78
C ILE A 120 -28.02 -9.58 0.19
N HIS A 121 -28.40 -8.86 -0.86
CA HIS A 121 -29.61 -9.20 -1.62
C HIS A 121 -29.48 -10.65 -2.10
N LYS A 122 -30.46 -11.50 -1.76
CA LYS A 122 -30.46 -12.93 -2.09
C LYS A 122 -30.16 -13.12 -3.59
N GLY A 123 -28.98 -13.68 -3.89
CA GLY A 123 -28.56 -14.03 -5.26
C GLY A 123 -27.31 -13.34 -5.81
N GLY A 124 -26.70 -12.38 -5.09
CA GLY A 124 -25.44 -11.77 -5.52
C GLY A 124 -24.21 -12.57 -5.11
N THR A 125 -23.55 -13.23 -6.05
CA THR A 125 -22.21 -13.80 -5.84
C THR A 125 -21.15 -12.70 -5.85
N PHE A 126 -20.33 -12.63 -4.81
CA PHE A 126 -19.13 -11.78 -4.77
C PHE A 126 -18.00 -12.47 -5.54
N GLY A 127 -17.64 -11.92 -6.70
CA GLY A 127 -16.50 -12.37 -7.51
C GLY A 127 -16.83 -13.51 -8.47
N THR A 128 -16.26 -13.42 -9.67
CA THR A 128 -15.95 -14.59 -10.51
C THR A 128 -14.65 -15.20 -10.01
#